data_AF-A0A3M1Q4M1-F1
#
_entry.id   AF-A0A3M1Q4M1-F1
#
_cell.length_a   1.000
_cell.length_b   1.000
_cell.length_c   1.000
_cell.angle_alpha   90.00
_cell.angle_beta   90.00
_cell.angle_gamma   90.00
#
_symmetry.space_group_name_H-M   'P 1'
#
loop_
_entity.id
_entity.type
_entity.pdbx_description
1 polymer ?
#
loop_
_entity_poly.entity_id
_entity_poly.type
_entity_poly.pdbx_seq_one_letter_code
_entity_poly.pdbx_strand_id
1 'polypeptide(L)'
;NVLVQGVAGDPGSLGYFGFSYYEANRNRLKLLGVSADGGEPIRPSVETIRNGTYAPLSRPLFLYVRREAAQRPEVRAYLRFIFTNARAIVEHPKVNYVALDETLYKAIWSRLEQGVTGSVFAGAKHAGMSLPALYLQNPE
;
A
#
# COMPACT_ATOMS: atom_id res chain seq x y z
N ASN A 1 -0.55 20.77 7.93
CA ASN A 1 0.02 19.52 8.47
C ASN A 1 1.12 19.90 9.46
N VAL A 2 1.01 19.48 10.73
CA VAL A 2 1.95 19.84 11.81
C VAL A 2 3.36 19.29 11.58
N LEU A 3 3.50 18.08 11.01
CA LEU A 3 4.81 17.48 10.72
C LEU A 3 5.58 18.27 9.67
N VAL A 4 4.92 18.75 8.61
CA VAL A 4 5.56 19.59 7.59
C VAL A 4 6.04 20.91 8.18
N GLN A 5 5.24 21.51 9.07
CA GLN A 5 5.63 22.76 9.74
C GLN A 5 6.81 22.55 10.67
N GLY A 6 6.83 21.45 11.43
CA GLY A 6 7.96 21.08 12.27
C GLY A 6 9.25 20.88 11.48
N VAL A 7 9.20 20.04 10.44
CA VAL A 7 10.39 19.72 9.64
C VAL A 7 10.94 20.94 8.89
N ALA A 8 10.06 21.80 8.36
CA ALA A 8 10.49 22.99 7.63
C ALA A 8 10.95 24.13 8.54
N GLY A 9 10.53 24.13 9.81
CA GLY A 9 10.79 25.21 10.77
C GLY A 9 12.01 24.99 11.66
N ASP A 10 12.49 23.75 11.80
CA ASP A 10 13.58 23.39 12.71
C ASP A 10 14.77 22.75 11.95
N PRO A 11 15.89 23.48 11.77
CA PRO A 11 17.07 22.98 11.08
C PRO A 11 17.62 21.67 11.68
N GLY A 12 17.80 20.66 10.83
CA GLY A 12 18.33 19.35 11.23
C GLY A 12 17.26 18.35 11.71
N SER A 13 15.99 18.78 11.82
CA SER A 13 14.89 17.88 12.12
C SER A 13 14.60 16.88 10.99
N LEU A 14 14.04 15.73 11.36
CA LEU A 14 13.63 14.66 10.45
C LEU A 14 12.18 14.27 10.76
N GLY A 15 11.44 13.91 9.71
CA GLY A 15 10.06 13.45 9.84
C GLY A 15 9.77 12.25 8.95
N TYR A 16 8.91 11.36 9.43
CA TYR A 16 8.41 10.22 8.68
C TYR A 16 6.88 10.33 8.54
N PHE A 17 6.41 10.38 7.29
CA PHE A 17 4.99 10.49 6.96
C PHE A 17 4.72 10.00 5.53
N GLY A 18 3.44 9.87 5.18
CA GLY A 18 3.02 9.36 3.88
C GLY A 18 3.54 10.20 2.71
N PHE A 19 3.95 9.54 1.63
CA PHE A 19 4.53 10.15 0.44
C PHE A 19 3.69 11.30 -0.14
N SER A 20 2.36 11.18 -0.09
CA SER A 20 1.41 12.22 -0.55
C SER A 20 1.59 13.58 0.15
N TYR A 21 2.03 13.60 1.40
CA TYR A 21 2.30 14.85 2.11
C TYR A 21 3.59 15.52 1.63
N TYR A 22 4.60 14.74 1.21
CA TYR A 22 5.79 15.29 0.56
C TYR A 22 5.43 15.86 -0.82
N GLU A 23 4.64 15.14 -1.61
CA GLU A 23 4.20 15.60 -2.94
C GLU A 23 3.56 17.00 -2.90
N ALA A 24 2.73 17.25 -1.89
CA ALA A 24 2.08 18.54 -1.71
C ALA A 24 3.01 19.65 -1.16
N ASN A 25 4.25 19.33 -0.75
CA ASN A 25 5.16 20.24 -0.06
C ASN A 25 6.62 20.11 -0.55
N ARG A 26 6.84 19.70 -1.80
CA ARG A 26 8.18 19.45 -2.39
C ARG A 26 9.13 20.65 -2.29
N ASN A 27 8.58 21.86 -2.31
CA ASN A 27 9.34 23.11 -2.19
C ASN A 27 9.80 23.43 -0.75
N ARG A 28 9.29 22.70 0.25
CA ARG A 28 9.54 22.95 1.67
C ARG A 28 10.33 21.85 2.36
N LEU A 29 10.50 20.70 1.70
CA LEU A 29 11.00 19.48 2.30
C LEU A 29 12.08 18.87 1.41
N LYS A 30 13.14 18.35 2.04
CA LYS A 30 14.16 17.55 1.37
C LYS A 30 13.78 16.06 1.48
N LEU A 31 13.61 15.40 0.35
CA LEU A 31 13.37 13.96 0.31
C LEU A 31 14.66 13.16 0.52
N LEU A 32 14.60 12.14 1.37
CA LEU A 32 15.71 11.23 1.62
C LEU A 32 15.45 9.85 1.03
N GLY A 33 16.51 9.20 0.56
CA GLY A 33 16.49 7.78 0.22
C GLY A 33 16.65 6.92 1.47
N VAL A 34 16.10 5.72 1.45
CA VAL A 34 16.19 4.74 2.54
C VAL A 34 16.83 3.48 2.00
N SER A 35 17.79 2.95 2.76
CA SER A 35 18.46 1.70 2.49
C SER A 35 17.81 0.59 3.31
N ALA A 36 17.53 -0.54 2.67
CA ALA A 36 17.26 -1.79 3.36
C ALA A 36 18.59 -2.49 3.63
N ASP A 37 18.84 -2.84 4.89
CA ASP A 37 19.97 -3.67 5.33
C ASP A 37 21.37 -3.21 4.86
N GLY A 38 21.57 -1.90 4.67
CA GLY A 38 22.86 -1.32 4.28
C GLY A 38 23.16 -1.34 2.77
N GLY A 39 22.19 -1.72 1.93
CA GLY A 39 22.27 -1.58 0.48
C GLY A 39 22.16 -0.14 -0.03
N GLU A 40 22.04 0.04 -1.35
CA GLU A 40 21.90 1.36 -1.97
C GLU A 40 20.60 2.07 -1.51
N PRO A 41 20.65 3.34 -1.06
CA PRO A 41 19.46 4.08 -0.67
C PRO A 41 18.52 4.33 -1.86
N ILE A 42 17.27 3.87 -1.76
CA ILE A 42 16.23 4.08 -2.77
C ILE A 42 15.34 5.25 -2.33
N ARG A 43 15.03 6.18 -3.24
CA ARG A 43 14.07 7.27 -2.96
C ARG A 43 12.63 6.81 -3.21
N PRO A 44 11.65 7.27 -2.42
CA PRO A 44 10.26 7.00 -2.70
C PRO A 44 9.80 7.74 -3.96
N SER A 45 9.11 7.03 -4.82
CA SER A 45 8.36 7.53 -5.96
C SER A 45 7.12 6.65 -6.15
N VAL A 46 6.17 7.09 -6.99
CA VAL A 46 5.01 6.24 -7.35
C VAL A 46 5.48 4.88 -7.88
N GLU A 47 6.54 4.86 -8.68
CA GLU A 47 7.11 3.65 -9.25
C GLU A 47 7.78 2.76 -8.20
N THR A 48 8.70 3.31 -7.39
CA THR A 48 9.44 2.52 -6.40
C THR A 48 8.55 2.03 -5.26
N ILE A 49 7.46 2.75 -4.96
CA ILE A 49 6.44 2.32 -4.02
C ILE A 49 5.58 1.21 -4.62
N ARG A 50 5.08 1.39 -5.86
CA ARG A 50 4.19 0.42 -6.52
C ARG A 50 4.88 -0.93 -6.73
N ASN A 51 6.13 -0.92 -7.19
CA ASN A 51 6.88 -2.14 -7.47
C ASN A 51 7.56 -2.75 -6.22
N GLY A 52 7.44 -2.11 -5.06
CA GLY A 52 7.97 -2.61 -3.78
C GLY A 52 9.48 -2.43 -3.59
N THR A 53 10.18 -1.78 -4.51
CA THR A 53 11.64 -1.56 -4.40
C THR A 53 12.00 -0.53 -3.32
N TYR A 54 11.10 0.40 -2.98
CA TYR A 54 11.29 1.29 -1.83
C TYR A 54 10.99 0.57 -0.52
N ALA A 55 11.91 -0.28 -0.07
CA ALA A 55 11.82 -1.06 1.15
C ALA A 55 12.62 -0.42 2.31
N PRO A 56 12.25 -0.67 3.58
CA PRO A 56 11.07 -1.42 4.07
C PRO A 56 9.81 -0.54 4.22
N LEU A 57 9.83 0.71 3.74
CA LEU A 57 8.79 1.69 4.06
C LEU A 57 7.58 1.69 3.11
N SER A 58 7.68 1.04 1.95
CA SER A 58 6.50 0.71 1.13
C SER A 58 5.73 -0.43 1.77
N ARG A 59 4.51 -0.14 2.22
CA ARG A 59 3.64 -1.11 2.88
C ARG A 59 2.26 -1.16 2.24
N PRO A 60 1.70 -2.35 1.96
CA PRO A 60 0.32 -2.48 1.57
C PRO A 60 -0.59 -2.04 2.71
N LEU A 61 -1.76 -1.49 2.36
CA LEU A 61 -2.85 -1.33 3.30
C LEU A 61 -3.75 -2.56 3.28
N PHE A 62 -4.33 -2.87 4.44
CA PHE A 62 -5.18 -4.03 4.62
C PHE A 62 -6.63 -3.64 4.88
N LEU A 63 -7.55 -4.36 4.25
CA LEU A 63 -8.96 -4.35 4.57
C LEU A 63 -9.29 -5.64 5.33
N TYR A 64 -9.63 -5.52 6.61
CA TYR A 64 -9.98 -6.67 7.44
C TYR A 64 -11.48 -6.94 7.37
N VAL A 65 -11.85 -8.11 6.89
CA VAL A 65 -13.25 -8.52 6.73
C VAL A 65 -13.49 -9.78 7.57
N ARG A 66 -14.48 -9.72 8.46
CA ARG A 66 -14.95 -10.88 9.21
C ARG A 66 -15.66 -11.84 8.23
N ARG A 67 -15.28 -13.12 8.24
CA ARG A 67 -15.80 -14.15 7.32
C ARG A 67 -17.32 -14.22 7.33
N GLU A 68 -17.93 -14.22 8.52
CA GLU A 68 -19.38 -14.31 8.67
C GLU A 68 -20.07 -13.04 8.16
N ALA A 69 -19.47 -11.87 8.39
CA ALA A 69 -20.02 -10.60 7.90
C ALA A 69 -19.97 -10.48 6.38
N ALA A 70 -18.94 -11.08 5.73
CA ALA A 70 -18.81 -11.07 4.27
C ALA A 70 -19.98 -11.77 3.54
N GLN A 71 -20.73 -12.64 4.23
CA GLN A 71 -21.90 -13.33 3.68
C GLN A 71 -23.15 -12.45 3.66
N ARG A 72 -23.18 -11.34 4.42
CA ARG A 72 -24.29 -10.40 4.40
C ARG A 72 -24.35 -9.69 3.04
N PRO A 73 -25.52 -9.65 2.36
CA PRO A 73 -25.63 -9.08 1.02
C PRO A 73 -25.08 -7.65 0.90
N GLU A 74 -25.36 -6.80 1.90
CA GLU A 74 -24.93 -5.41 1.96
C GLU A 74 -23.40 -5.28 2.12
N VAL A 75 -22.77 -6.16 2.89
CA VAL A 75 -21.32 -6.19 3.05
C VAL A 75 -20.66 -6.66 1.76
N ARG A 76 -21.20 -7.70 1.13
CA ARG A 76 -20.69 -8.20 -0.16
C ARG A 76 -20.81 -7.14 -1.26
N ALA A 77 -21.92 -6.40 -1.30
CA ALA A 77 -22.11 -5.30 -2.24
C ALA A 77 -21.10 -4.17 -2.01
N TYR A 78 -20.86 -3.79 -0.75
CA TYR A 78 -19.85 -2.79 -0.40
C TYR A 78 -18.43 -3.22 -0.80
N LEU A 79 -18.06 -4.47 -0.51
CA LEU A 79 -16.75 -5.02 -0.88
C LEU A 79 -16.58 -5.06 -2.41
N ARG A 80 -17.60 -5.51 -3.14
CA ARG A 80 -17.60 -5.46 -4.60
C ARG A 80 -17.41 -4.05 -5.11
N PHE A 81 -18.14 -3.08 -4.58
CA PHE A 81 -17.99 -1.66 -4.93
C PHE A 81 -16.54 -1.18 -4.71
N ILE A 82 -15.93 -1.48 -3.55
CA ILE A 82 -14.54 -1.12 -3.27
C ILE A 82 -13.61 -1.72 -4.33
N PHE A 83 -13.68 -3.02 -4.60
CA PHE A 83 -12.73 -3.67 -5.51
C PHE A 83 -12.95 -3.32 -6.98
N THR A 84 -14.19 -3.06 -7.39
CA THR A 84 -14.50 -2.54 -8.74
C THR A 84 -13.97 -1.12 -8.95
N ASN A 85 -13.95 -0.29 -7.91
CA ASN A 85 -13.56 1.13 -7.99
C ASN A 85 -12.21 1.43 -7.32
N ALA A 86 -11.45 0.40 -6.96
CA ALA A 86 -10.32 0.52 -6.03
C ALA A 86 -9.30 1.55 -6.48
N ARG A 87 -8.89 1.50 -7.75
CA ARG A 87 -7.92 2.45 -8.31
C ARG A 87 -8.42 3.90 -8.19
N ALA A 88 -9.66 4.16 -8.62
CA ALA A 88 -10.24 5.49 -8.57
C ALA A 88 -10.35 6.03 -7.13
N ILE A 89 -10.69 5.17 -6.17
CA ILE A 89 -10.76 5.53 -4.74
C ILE A 89 -9.36 5.85 -4.19
N VAL A 90 -8.37 4.99 -4.47
CA VAL A 90 -7.01 5.11 -3.93
C VAL A 90 -6.25 6.30 -4.51
N GLU A 91 -6.37 6.52 -5.82
CA GLU A 91 -5.71 7.63 -6.53
C GLU A 91 -6.51 8.94 -6.45
N HIS A 92 -7.70 8.94 -5.83
CA HIS A 92 -8.51 10.15 -5.68
C HIS A 92 -7.68 11.26 -5.00
N PRO A 93 -7.72 12.53 -5.45
CA PRO A 93 -6.85 13.60 -4.93
C PRO A 93 -6.93 13.84 -3.41
N LYS A 94 -8.08 13.54 -2.79
CA LYS A 94 -8.24 13.62 -1.32
C LYS A 94 -7.60 12.46 -0.55
N VAL A 95 -7.32 11.34 -1.22
CA VAL A 95 -6.65 10.15 -0.66
C VAL A 95 -5.19 10.16 -1.07
N ASN A 96 -4.93 10.20 -2.38
CA ASN A 96 -3.60 10.36 -3.00
C ASN A 96 -2.60 9.25 -2.62
N TYR A 97 -3.05 7.99 -2.63
CA TYR A 97 -2.21 6.83 -2.36
C TYR A 97 -1.79 6.19 -3.70
N VAL A 98 -0.81 5.28 -3.64
CA VAL A 98 -0.36 4.52 -4.81
C VAL A 98 -1.26 3.29 -4.96
N ALA A 99 -2.04 3.23 -6.05
CA ALA A 99 -2.86 2.07 -6.35
C ALA A 99 -2.03 0.85 -6.75
N LEU A 100 -2.56 -0.33 -6.42
CA LEU A 100 -2.07 -1.61 -6.90
C LEU A 100 -2.43 -1.78 -8.39
N ASP A 101 -1.76 -2.72 -9.04
CA ASP A 101 -2.15 -3.14 -10.38
C ASP A 101 -3.53 -3.82 -10.37
N GLU A 102 -4.28 -3.68 -11.46
CA GLU A 102 -5.64 -4.23 -11.57
C GLU A 102 -5.70 -5.74 -11.39
N THR A 103 -4.66 -6.45 -11.83
CA THR A 103 -4.53 -7.91 -11.67
C THR A 103 -4.49 -8.31 -10.20
N LEU A 104 -3.82 -7.52 -9.35
CA LEU A 104 -3.81 -7.74 -7.91
C LEU A 104 -5.18 -7.51 -7.28
N TYR A 105 -5.88 -6.42 -7.64
CA TYR A 105 -7.24 -6.20 -7.15
C TYR A 105 -8.18 -7.35 -7.53
N LYS A 106 -8.09 -7.86 -8.76
CA LYS A 106 -8.87 -9.03 -9.21
C LYS A 106 -8.52 -10.30 -8.44
N ALA A 107 -7.24 -10.56 -8.20
CA ALA A 107 -6.80 -11.74 -7.44
C ALA A 107 -7.24 -11.67 -5.97
N ILE A 108 -7.12 -10.50 -5.33
CA ILE A 108 -7.58 -10.28 -3.95
C ILE A 108 -9.11 -10.46 -3.86
N TRP A 109 -9.86 -9.90 -4.82
CA TRP A 109 -11.30 -10.05 -4.90
C TRP A 109 -11.73 -11.51 -5.08
N SER A 110 -11.07 -12.24 -5.98
CA SER A 110 -11.31 -13.68 -6.20
C SER A 110 -11.11 -14.49 -4.91
N ARG A 111 -10.00 -14.24 -4.18
CA ARG A 111 -9.74 -14.86 -2.87
C ARG A 111 -10.87 -14.61 -1.87
N LEU A 112 -11.36 -13.37 -1.82
CA LEU A 112 -12.46 -12.97 -0.94
C LEU A 112 -13.79 -13.63 -1.33
N GLU A 113 -14.12 -13.70 -2.63
CA GLU A 113 -15.34 -14.37 -3.12
C GLU A 113 -15.33 -15.88 -2.87
N GLN A 114 -14.15 -16.50 -2.91
CA GLN A 114 -13.96 -17.91 -2.54
C GLN A 114 -14.00 -18.14 -1.02
N GLY A 115 -14.09 -17.09 -0.21
CA GLY A 115 -14.16 -17.18 1.26
C GLY A 115 -12.85 -17.66 1.90
N VAL A 116 -11.72 -17.53 1.20
CA VAL A 116 -10.41 -17.95 1.72
C VAL A 116 -9.97 -16.97 2.81
N THR A 117 -9.73 -17.50 4.01
CA THR A 117 -9.35 -16.71 5.19
C THR A 117 -7.83 -16.64 5.37
N GLY A 118 -7.38 -15.90 6.39
CA GLY A 118 -5.96 -15.72 6.68
C GLY A 118 -5.25 -14.74 5.74
N SER A 119 -3.95 -14.58 5.94
CA SER A 119 -3.12 -13.63 5.21
C SER A 119 -2.13 -14.36 4.30
N VAL A 120 -1.97 -13.92 3.05
CA VAL A 120 -0.90 -14.41 2.16
C VAL A 120 0.49 -14.02 2.65
N PHE A 121 0.58 -13.05 3.56
CA PHE A 121 1.82 -12.62 4.21
C PHE A 121 2.22 -13.54 5.37
N ALA A 122 1.38 -14.51 5.75
CA ALA A 122 1.68 -15.40 6.88
C ALA A 122 2.71 -16.46 6.49
N GLY A 123 3.79 -16.60 7.27
CA GLY A 123 4.81 -17.64 7.12
C GLY A 123 6.18 -17.09 6.67
N ALA A 124 7.26 -17.65 7.23
CA ALA A 124 8.63 -17.18 6.97
C ALA A 124 9.04 -17.22 5.50
N LYS A 125 8.46 -18.12 4.69
CA LYS A 125 8.71 -18.24 3.25
C LYS A 125 8.16 -17.07 2.42
N HIS A 126 7.24 -16.28 2.98
CA HIS A 126 6.60 -15.16 2.30
C HIS A 126 7.25 -13.81 2.65
N ALA A 127 8.20 -13.79 3.58
CA ALA A 127 8.91 -12.58 3.97
C ALA A 127 9.74 -12.03 2.80
N GLY A 128 9.54 -10.76 2.45
CA GLY A 128 10.24 -10.10 1.35
C GLY A 128 9.70 -10.42 -0.06
N MET A 129 8.67 -11.26 -0.19
CA MET A 129 8.04 -11.50 -1.50
C MET A 129 7.22 -10.29 -1.96
N SER A 130 7.24 -10.05 -3.28
CA SER A 130 6.42 -9.02 -3.90
C SER A 130 4.93 -9.38 -3.87
N LEU A 131 4.05 -8.39 -3.94
CA LEU A 131 2.59 -8.64 -3.99
C LEU A 131 2.17 -9.54 -5.16
N PRO A 132 2.69 -9.37 -6.39
CA PRO A 132 2.45 -10.32 -7.48
C PRO A 132 2.86 -11.75 -7.11
N ALA A 133 4.03 -11.92 -6.50
CA ALA A 133 4.52 -13.22 -6.10
C ALA A 133 3.67 -13.85 -4.97
N LEU A 134 2.90 -13.07 -4.19
CA LEU A 134 2.00 -13.60 -3.16
C LEU A 134 0.59 -13.89 -3.65
N TYR A 135 0.08 -13.12 -4.62
CA TYR A 135 -1.32 -13.18 -5.03
C TYR A 135 -1.56 -13.82 -6.40
N LEU A 136 -0.55 -13.85 -7.27
CA LEU A 136 -0.68 -14.33 -8.66
C LEU A 136 0.00 -15.69 -8.88
N GLN A 137 0.36 -16.41 -7.81
CA GLN A 137 0.80 -17.80 -7.95
C GLN A 137 -0.40 -18.62 -8.47
N ASN A 138 -0.25 -19.24 -9.64
CA ASN A 138 -1.23 -20.20 -10.13
C ASN A 138 -1.34 -21.35 -9.12
N PRO A 139 -2.56 -21.77 -8.72
CA PRO A 139 -2.69 -23.06 -8.08
C PRO A 139 -2.25 -24.12 -9.10
N GLU A 140 -1.23 -24.91 -8.77
CA GLU A 140 -1.01 -26.20 -9.41
C GLU A 140 -2.22 -27.12 -9.19
#